data_AF-A0AAP0RR61-F1
#
_entry.id   AF-A0AAP0RR61-F1
#
_cell.length_a   1.000
_cell.length_b   1.000
_cell.length_c   1.000
_cell.angle_alpha   90.00
_cell.angle_beta   90.00
_cell.angle_gamma   90.00
#
_symmetry.space_group_name_H-M   'P 1'
#
loop_
_entity.id
_entity.type
_entity.pdbx_description
1 polymer ?
#
loop_
_entity_poly.entity_id
_entity_poly.type
_entity_poly.pdbx_seq_one_letter_code
_entity_poly.pdbx_strand_id
1 'polypeptide(L)'
;MRRVSSITSLLSLGFLRRTSEFRTNVVRSYCHRSHLSLSKRPGPLMQYKNLVEQGKLHHDPYQERVALELENLLGRLEQYEKDMEEYHLKLAKWEENRENERRRILMEEAELKQQGNVWTTVNKHRNRFVERWMFRKRPENVEPGVGKWVSVP
;
A
#
# COMPACT_ATOMS: atom_id res chain seq x y z
N MET A 1 12.77 -44.21 44.33
CA MET A 1 13.15 -43.97 42.91
C MET A 1 12.35 -42.74 42.47
N ARG A 2 12.95 -41.53 42.37
CA ARG A 2 13.77 -40.93 41.28
C ARG A 2 12.96 -40.58 40.00
N ARG A 3 13.16 -39.32 39.53
CA ARG A 3 12.55 -38.60 38.38
C ARG A 3 11.09 -38.17 38.64
N VAL A 4 10.69 -36.89 38.68
CA VAL A 4 11.20 -35.58 38.16
C VAL A 4 11.14 -35.41 36.65
N SER A 5 10.18 -34.56 36.21
CA SER A 5 10.20 -33.58 35.09
C SER A 5 8.76 -33.01 34.99
N SER A 6 8.40 -31.73 35.06
CA SER A 6 9.03 -30.40 34.80
C SER A 6 8.65 -29.76 33.46
N ILE A 7 7.75 -28.76 33.54
CA ILE A 7 7.91 -27.37 33.03
C ILE A 7 7.73 -27.08 31.51
N THR A 8 6.90 -26.05 31.23
CA THR A 8 6.81 -25.16 30.02
C THR A 8 6.35 -25.73 28.67
N SER A 9 5.30 -25.14 28.06
CA SER A 9 5.29 -24.08 27.01
C SER A 9 5.23 -24.70 25.59
N LEU A 10 4.69 -24.06 24.55
CA LEU A 10 4.35 -22.65 24.31
C LEU A 10 2.90 -22.49 23.81
N LEU A 11 2.24 -21.41 24.23
CA LEU A 11 1.16 -20.80 23.45
C LEU A 11 1.77 -20.06 22.26
N SER A 12 2.15 -20.77 21.19
CA SER A 12 2.33 -20.15 19.88
C SER A 12 0.96 -20.01 19.21
N LEU A 13 0.22 -18.97 19.64
CA LEU A 13 -0.85 -18.42 18.83
C LEU A 13 -0.20 -17.99 17.51
N GLY A 14 -0.30 -18.85 16.51
CA GLY A 14 0.25 -18.60 15.19
C GLY A 14 -0.48 -17.42 14.59
N PHE A 15 0.07 -16.22 14.80
CA PHE A 15 -0.04 -15.15 13.82
C PHE A 15 0.50 -15.75 12.53
N LEU A 16 -0.40 -16.36 11.75
CA LEU A 16 -0.29 -16.42 10.31
C LEU A 16 -0.18 -14.97 9.88
N ARG A 17 1.07 -14.51 9.86
CA ARG A 17 1.56 -13.38 9.10
C ARG A 17 1.13 -13.71 7.69
N ARG A 18 -0.10 -13.30 7.37
CA ARG A 18 -0.64 -13.31 6.02
C ARG A 18 0.29 -12.39 5.29
N THR A 19 1.37 -12.97 4.76
CA THR A 19 2.18 -12.38 3.73
C THR A 19 1.16 -12.00 2.70
N SER A 20 0.84 -10.71 2.68
CA SER A 20 0.28 -10.09 1.51
C SER A 20 1.40 -10.20 0.50
N GLU A 21 1.50 -11.38 -0.10
CA GLU A 21 1.67 -11.50 -1.53
C GLU A 21 0.57 -10.62 -2.13
N PHE A 22 0.86 -9.31 -2.13
CA PHE A 22 0.68 -8.51 -3.30
C PHE A 22 1.30 -9.38 -4.39
N ARG A 23 0.43 -10.18 -5.04
CA ARG A 23 0.66 -10.63 -6.38
C ARG A 23 1.07 -9.35 -7.06
N THR A 24 2.37 -9.25 -7.33
CA THR A 24 2.89 -8.25 -8.23
C THR A 24 2.01 -8.44 -9.44
N ASN A 25 1.09 -7.50 -9.66
CA ASN A 25 0.32 -7.48 -10.89
C ASN A 25 1.43 -7.49 -11.92
N VAL A 26 1.57 -8.62 -12.62
CA VAL A 26 2.61 -8.80 -13.62
C VAL A 26 2.28 -7.72 -14.60
N VAL A 27 2.98 -6.58 -14.48
CA VAL A 27 2.82 -5.43 -15.34
C VAL A 27 3.13 -6.03 -16.68
N ARG A 28 2.05 -6.25 -17.43
CA ARG A 28 2.11 -6.95 -18.70
C ARG A 28 2.84 -5.97 -19.59
N SER A 29 4.16 -6.10 -19.57
CA SER A 29 5.07 -5.09 -20.07
C SER A 29 5.06 -5.22 -21.57
N TYR A 30 4.03 -4.62 -22.17
CA TYR A 30 3.88 -4.52 -23.62
C TYR A 30 5.05 -3.76 -24.26
N CYS A 31 5.85 -3.03 -23.44
CA CYS A 31 7.08 -2.34 -23.82
C CYS A 31 8.37 -3.17 -23.58
N HIS A 32 8.30 -4.38 -23.01
CA HIS A 32 9.51 -5.20 -22.92
C HIS A 32 9.84 -5.78 -24.31
N ARG A 33 10.88 -5.21 -24.94
CA ARG A 33 11.62 -5.70 -26.15
C ARG A 33 11.27 -5.06 -27.51
N SER A 34 11.24 -3.72 -27.63
CA SER A 34 11.34 -3.04 -28.95
C SER A 34 12.20 -1.77 -28.98
N HIS A 35 12.30 -1.03 -27.87
CA HIS A 35 12.90 0.33 -27.82
C HIS A 35 14.40 0.40 -28.17
N LEU A 36 15.14 -0.72 -28.06
CA LEU A 36 16.59 -0.77 -28.36
C LEU A 36 16.92 -0.92 -29.86
N SER A 37 15.94 -1.19 -30.73
CA SER A 37 16.18 -1.41 -32.18
C SER A 37 15.64 -0.33 -33.11
N LEU A 38 14.80 0.60 -32.63
CA LEU A 38 14.35 1.74 -33.43
C LEU A 38 15.39 2.86 -33.53
N SER A 39 16.08 3.21 -32.44
CA SER A 39 16.95 4.42 -32.37
C SER A 39 18.14 4.44 -33.33
N LYS A 40 18.51 3.29 -33.92
CA LYS A 40 19.58 3.18 -34.93
C LYS A 40 19.07 3.17 -36.37
N ARG A 41 17.76 3.12 -36.60
CA ARG A 41 17.18 3.11 -37.95
C ARG A 41 16.74 4.54 -38.30
N PRO A 42 17.06 5.03 -39.51
CA PRO A 42 16.48 6.28 -39.99
C PRO A 42 14.95 6.20 -39.96
N GLY A 43 14.27 7.31 -39.66
CA GLY A 43 12.80 7.36 -39.60
C GLY A 43 12.13 7.07 -40.96
N PRO A 44 10.80 6.90 -41.03
CA PRO A 44 10.11 6.45 -42.24
C PRO A 44 10.13 7.41 -43.44
N LEU A 45 10.32 8.72 -43.21
CA LEU A 45 10.43 9.76 -44.24
C LEU A 45 11.85 9.87 -44.80
N MET A 46 12.85 9.75 -43.92
CA MET A 46 14.11 9.12 -44.29
C MET A 46 13.83 7.63 -44.66
N GLN A 47 14.78 6.79 -45.07
CA GLN A 47 14.45 5.52 -45.77
C GLN A 47 13.68 5.73 -47.09
N TYR A 48 12.44 6.24 -47.12
CA TYR A 48 11.73 6.63 -48.34
C TYR A 48 12.60 7.54 -49.22
N LYS A 49 13.10 8.67 -48.67
CA LYS A 49 14.01 9.56 -49.41
C LYS A 49 15.29 8.86 -49.88
N ASN A 50 15.91 8.04 -49.02
CA ASN A 50 17.07 7.22 -49.40
C ASN A 50 16.75 6.24 -50.55
N LEU A 51 15.56 5.65 -50.61
CA LEU A 51 15.16 4.70 -51.65
C LEU A 51 14.91 5.40 -52.99
N VAL A 52 14.36 6.62 -52.95
CA VAL A 52 14.19 7.48 -54.13
C VAL A 52 15.55 7.95 -54.65
N GLU A 53 16.43 8.44 -53.77
CA GLU A 53 17.81 8.86 -54.12
C GLU A 53 18.65 7.70 -54.69
N GLN A 54 18.47 6.48 -54.17
CA GLN A 54 19.12 5.27 -54.69
C GLN A 54 18.51 4.76 -56.00
N GLY A 55 17.47 5.40 -56.54
CA GLY A 55 16.75 4.96 -57.74
C GLY A 55 15.99 3.63 -57.57
N LYS A 56 15.81 3.16 -56.34
CA LYS A 56 15.10 1.89 -56.02
C LYS A 56 13.59 2.07 -55.97
N LEU A 57 13.12 3.31 -55.80
CA LEU A 57 11.72 3.67 -55.71
C LEU A 57 11.47 4.91 -56.57
N HIS A 58 10.39 4.91 -57.35
CA HIS A 58 9.96 6.12 -58.05
C HIS A 58 9.32 7.11 -57.07
N HIS A 59 9.54 8.40 -57.26
CA HIS A 59 8.99 9.42 -56.38
C HIS A 59 7.45 9.50 -56.50
N ASP A 60 6.74 9.18 -55.42
CA ASP A 60 5.29 9.32 -55.31
C ASP A 60 4.92 10.32 -54.18
N PRO A 61 4.30 11.48 -54.50
CA PRO A 61 3.86 12.44 -53.50
C PRO A 61 2.92 11.87 -52.43
N TYR A 62 2.14 10.82 -52.73
CA TYR A 62 1.28 10.18 -51.75
C TYR A 62 2.08 9.32 -50.76
N GLN A 63 3.11 8.62 -51.23
CA GLN A 63 3.99 7.82 -50.37
C GLN A 63 4.83 8.71 -49.44
N GLU A 64 5.34 9.86 -49.92
CA GLU A 64 6.05 10.81 -49.06
C GLU A 64 5.16 11.35 -47.93
N ARG A 65 3.90 11.68 -48.24
CA ARG A 65 2.92 12.12 -47.22
C ARG A 65 2.65 11.04 -46.19
N VAL A 66 2.45 9.79 -46.60
CA VAL A 66 2.26 8.66 -45.68
C VAL A 66 3.50 8.46 -44.79
N ALA A 67 4.70 8.58 -45.36
CA ALA A 67 5.95 8.47 -44.61
C ALA A 67 6.12 9.56 -43.55
N LEU A 68 5.77 10.82 -43.88
CA LEU A 68 5.73 11.94 -42.94
C LEU A 68 4.72 11.71 -41.81
N GLU A 69 3.48 11.30 -42.13
CA GLU A 69 2.46 11.04 -41.10
C GLU A 69 2.82 9.87 -40.18
N LEU A 70 3.49 8.84 -40.69
CA LEU A 70 4.02 7.74 -39.88
C LEU A 70 5.14 8.21 -38.95
N GLU A 71 6.04 9.10 -39.40
CA GLU A 71 7.09 9.68 -38.57
C GLU A 71 6.50 10.55 -37.44
N ASN A 72 5.49 11.38 -37.76
CA ASN A 72 4.72 12.16 -36.77
C ASN A 72 3.97 11.27 -35.76
N LEU A 73 3.45 10.13 -36.20
CA LEU A 73 2.77 9.16 -35.32
C LEU A 73 3.76 8.45 -34.40
N LEU A 74 4.93 8.05 -34.89
CA LEU A 74 5.99 7.46 -34.07
C LEU A 74 6.51 8.44 -33.01
N GLY A 75 6.72 9.71 -33.36
CA GLY A 75 7.13 10.75 -32.40
C GLY A 75 6.10 10.95 -31.28
N ARG A 76 4.79 10.92 -31.60
CA ARG A 76 3.73 10.95 -30.59
C ARG A 76 3.71 9.70 -29.70
N LEU A 77 3.94 8.52 -30.26
CA LEU A 77 4.03 7.28 -29.47
C LEU A 77 5.22 7.30 -28.51
N GLU A 78 6.38 7.82 -28.91
CA GLU A 78 7.54 7.99 -28.03
C GLU A 78 7.23 8.98 -26.88
N GLN A 79 6.46 10.04 -27.14
CA GLN A 79 6.01 10.95 -26.08
C GLN A 79 5.04 10.25 -25.12
N TYR A 80 4.03 9.53 -25.64
CA TYR A 80 3.09 8.78 -24.79
C TYR A 80 3.79 7.70 -23.95
N GLU A 81 4.87 7.09 -24.45
CA GLU A 81 5.67 6.15 -23.67
C GLU A 81 6.30 6.83 -22.44
N LYS A 82 6.95 7.98 -22.64
CA LYS A 82 7.54 8.78 -21.55
C LYS A 82 6.50 9.28 -20.55
N ASP A 83 5.35 9.74 -21.04
CA ASP A 83 4.24 10.20 -20.20
C ASP A 83 3.69 9.05 -19.34
N MET A 84 3.61 7.84 -19.89
CA MET A 84 3.18 6.63 -19.17
C MET A 84 4.22 6.17 -18.14
N GLU A 85 5.52 6.23 -18.45
CA GLU A 85 6.58 5.97 -17.47
C GLU A 85 6.52 6.95 -16.29
N GLU A 86 6.38 8.25 -16.57
CA GLU A 86 6.25 9.29 -15.54
C GLU A 86 4.98 9.09 -14.69
N TYR A 87 3.86 8.72 -15.32
CA TYR A 87 2.62 8.38 -14.62
C TYR A 87 2.80 7.21 -13.66
N HIS A 88 3.47 6.13 -14.09
CA HIS A 88 3.74 4.97 -13.23
C HIS A 88 4.65 5.33 -12.04
N LEU A 89 5.66 6.17 -12.23
CA LEU A 89 6.50 6.68 -11.14
C LEU A 89 5.69 7.52 -10.13
N LYS A 90 4.83 8.43 -10.62
CA LYS A 90 3.93 9.24 -9.78
C LYS A 90 2.95 8.37 -8.99
N LEU A 91 2.37 7.35 -9.62
CA LEU A 91 1.45 6.42 -8.99
C LEU A 91 2.12 5.63 -7.86
N ALA A 92 3.29 5.04 -8.11
CA ALA A 92 4.04 4.29 -7.09
C ALA A 92 4.37 5.15 -5.86
N LYS A 93 4.81 6.39 -6.08
CA LYS A 93 5.07 7.36 -4.99
C LYS A 93 3.80 7.74 -4.21
N TRP A 94 2.67 7.86 -4.89
CA TRP A 94 1.38 8.14 -4.22
C TRP A 94 0.92 6.95 -3.37
N GLU A 95 1.08 5.71 -3.86
CA GLU A 95 0.76 4.50 -3.11
C GLU A 95 1.63 4.34 -1.87
N GLU A 96 2.94 4.57 -1.99
CA GLU A 96 3.89 4.58 -0.87
C GLU A 96 3.50 5.62 0.19
N ASN A 97 3.30 6.88 -0.21
CA ASN A 97 2.90 7.95 0.71
C ASN A 97 1.60 7.60 1.46
N ARG A 98 0.59 7.10 0.75
CA ARG A 98 -0.71 6.72 1.34
C ARG A 98 -0.57 5.57 2.35
N GLU A 99 0.26 4.57 2.03
CA GLU A 99 0.52 3.44 2.93
C GLU A 99 1.36 3.88 4.15
N ASN A 100 2.30 4.81 4.00
CA ASN A 100 3.07 5.38 5.10
C ASN A 100 2.18 6.20 6.06
N GLU A 101 1.30 7.07 5.55
CA GLU A 101 0.32 7.78 6.40
C GLU A 101 -0.64 6.81 7.11
N ARG A 102 -1.11 5.76 6.41
CA ARG A 102 -1.92 4.70 7.04
C ARG A 102 -1.18 4.01 8.20
N ARG A 103 0.10 3.67 8.03
CA ARG A 103 0.92 3.06 9.09
C ARG A 103 1.14 4.01 10.26
N ARG A 104 1.39 5.29 9.95
CA ARG A 104 1.56 6.35 10.95
C ARG A 104 0.32 6.49 11.83
N ILE A 105 -0.87 6.62 11.25
CA ILE A 105 -2.13 6.72 11.99
C ILE A 105 -2.35 5.49 12.89
N LEU A 106 -2.08 4.28 12.37
CA LEU A 106 -2.19 3.04 13.15
C LEU A 106 -1.20 2.99 14.34
N MET A 107 0.00 3.57 14.18
CA MET A 107 1.00 3.68 15.24
C MET A 107 0.57 4.71 16.30
N GLU A 108 0.16 5.91 15.87
CA GLU A 108 -0.35 6.97 16.74
C GLU A 108 -1.57 6.49 17.57
N GLU A 109 -2.53 5.78 16.95
CA GLU A 109 -3.65 5.16 17.66
C GLU A 109 -3.21 4.09 18.68
N ALA A 110 -2.20 3.28 18.34
CA ALA A 110 -1.70 2.24 19.23
C ALA A 110 -0.97 2.83 20.44
N GLU A 111 -0.18 3.88 20.24
CA GLU A 111 0.51 4.63 21.31
C GLU A 111 -0.50 5.33 22.23
N LEU A 112 -1.51 6.00 21.67
CA LEU A 112 -2.58 6.63 22.46
C LEU A 112 -3.35 5.60 23.30
N LYS A 113 -3.65 4.41 22.75
CA LYS A 113 -4.28 3.31 23.49
C LYS A 113 -3.36 2.76 24.59
N GLN A 114 -2.05 2.68 24.36
CA GLN A 114 -1.09 2.27 25.40
C GLN A 114 -0.99 3.32 26.52
N GLN A 115 -0.80 4.59 26.21
CA GLN A 115 -0.74 5.68 27.19
C GLN A 115 -2.06 5.79 27.98
N GLY A 116 -3.21 5.70 27.31
CA GLY A 116 -4.53 5.65 27.94
C GLY A 116 -4.71 4.44 28.86
N ASN A 117 -4.21 3.26 28.48
CA ASN A 117 -4.23 2.06 29.33
C ASN A 117 -3.28 2.19 30.55
N VAL A 118 -2.12 2.84 30.39
CA VAL A 118 -1.21 3.11 31.52
C VAL A 118 -1.84 4.12 32.48
N TRP A 119 -2.41 5.22 31.97
CA TRP A 119 -3.07 6.22 32.81
C TRP A 119 -4.31 5.65 33.53
N THR A 120 -5.15 4.88 32.82
CA THR A 120 -6.31 4.24 33.43
C THR A 120 -5.93 3.14 34.43
N THR A 121 -4.87 2.36 34.23
CA THR A 121 -4.42 1.37 35.22
C THR A 121 -3.85 2.03 36.49
N VAL A 122 -3.04 3.08 36.36
CA VAL A 122 -2.55 3.89 37.50
C VAL A 122 -3.72 4.52 38.26
N ASN A 123 -4.67 5.14 37.55
CA ASN A 123 -5.83 5.76 38.17
C ASN A 123 -6.77 4.72 38.80
N LYS A 124 -6.93 3.53 38.21
CA LYS A 124 -7.72 2.42 38.76
C LYS A 124 -7.08 1.83 40.02
N HIS A 125 -5.75 1.78 40.10
CA HIS A 125 -5.06 1.47 41.36
C HIS A 125 -5.32 2.54 42.42
N ARG A 126 -5.09 3.83 42.11
CA ARG A 126 -5.34 4.95 43.03
C ARG A 126 -6.78 4.96 43.53
N ASN A 127 -7.75 4.79 42.64
CA ASN A 127 -9.18 4.75 42.99
C ASN A 127 -9.53 3.52 43.84
N ARG A 128 -8.96 2.34 43.58
CA ARG A 128 -9.17 1.14 44.41
C ARG A 128 -8.64 1.32 45.85
N PHE A 129 -7.54 2.06 46.03
CA PHE A 129 -7.07 2.42 47.37
C PHE A 129 -7.99 3.44 48.06
N VAL A 130 -8.49 4.44 47.33
CA VAL A 130 -9.47 5.42 47.84
C VAL A 130 -10.80 4.76 48.20
N GLU A 131 -11.36 3.93 47.32
CA GLU A 131 -12.55 3.10 47.57
C GLU A 131 -12.38 2.27 48.85
N ARG A 132 -11.28 1.51 48.95
CA ARG A 132 -10.98 0.69 50.14
C ARG A 132 -10.83 1.50 51.43
N TRP A 133 -10.46 2.78 51.34
CA TRP A 133 -10.42 3.70 52.48
C TRP A 133 -11.80 4.27 52.82
N MET A 134 -12.61 4.60 51.80
CA MET A 134 -14.00 5.07 51.94
C MET A 134 -14.91 3.98 52.53
N PHE A 135 -14.74 2.72 52.13
CA PHE A 135 -15.42 1.57 52.73
C PHE A 135 -15.09 1.36 54.21
N ARG A 136 -14.01 1.96 54.73
CA ARG A 136 -13.64 1.89 56.16
C ARG A 136 -14.27 2.98 57.02
N LYS A 137 -15.07 3.88 56.42
CA LYS A 137 -15.72 5.02 57.11
C LYS A 137 -17.23 5.14 56.93
N ARG A 138 -17.90 4.25 56.19
CA ARG A 138 -19.38 4.18 56.23
C ARG A 138 -19.82 3.27 57.37
N PRO A 139 -20.65 3.73 58.31
CA PRO A 139 -21.39 2.82 59.16
C PRO A 139 -22.38 2.03 58.30
N GLU A 140 -22.57 0.79 58.69
CA GLU A 140 -23.70 -0.08 58.38
C GLU A 140 -25.02 0.70 58.47
N ASN A 141 -25.82 0.73 57.39
CA ASN A 141 -27.23 1.15 57.26
C ASN A 141 -27.59 1.59 55.82
N VAL A 142 -27.52 0.68 54.85
CA VAL A 142 -28.34 0.78 53.62
C VAL A 142 -28.79 -0.64 53.26
N GLU A 143 -30.09 -0.90 53.35
CA GLU A 143 -30.67 -2.18 52.95
C GLU A 143 -30.42 -2.45 51.46
N PRO A 144 -29.99 -3.66 51.06
CA PRO A 144 -29.88 -4.05 49.66
C PRO A 144 -31.27 -4.41 49.09
N GLY A 145 -32.20 -3.45 49.17
CA GLY A 145 -33.63 -3.61 48.95
C GLY A 145 -34.20 -2.90 47.72
N VAL A 146 -33.44 -2.76 46.63
CA VAL A 146 -33.96 -2.17 45.38
C VAL A 146 -33.58 -3.00 44.14
N GLY A 147 -34.59 -3.69 43.60
CA GLY A 147 -34.79 -3.92 42.16
C GLY A 147 -33.66 -4.58 41.35
N LYS A 148 -33.82 -5.88 41.07
CA LYS A 148 -33.28 -6.46 39.83
C LYS A 148 -33.78 -5.65 38.62
N TRP A 149 -32.89 -5.34 37.68
CA TRP A 149 -33.29 -4.67 36.44
C TRP A 149 -34.28 -5.55 35.65
N VAL A 150 -35.35 -4.92 35.18
CA VAL A 150 -36.47 -5.56 34.48
C VAL A 150 -35.99 -6.17 33.16
N SER A 151 -36.37 -7.42 32.90
CA SER A 151 -36.30 -8.00 31.57
C SER A 151 -37.34 -7.32 30.67
N VAL A 152 -36.87 -6.56 29.69
CA VAL A 152 -37.73 -5.86 28.72
C VAL A 152 -38.41 -6.90 27.80
N PRO A 153 -39.71 -6.76 27.49
CA PRO A 153 -40.45 -7.66 26.59
C PRO A 153 -40.04 -7.52 25.11
#